data_AF-A0A7L3HNB8-F1
#
_entry.id   AF-A0A7L3HNB8-F1
#
_cell.length_a   1.000
_cell.length_b   1.000
_cell.length_c   1.000
_cell.angle_alpha   90.00
_cell.angle_beta   90.00
_cell.angle_gamma   90.00
#
_symmetry.space_group_name_H-M   'P 1'
#
loop_
_entity.id
_entity.type
_entity.pdbx_description
1 polymer ?
#
loop_
_entity_poly.entity_id
_entity_poly.type
_entity_poly.pdbx_seq_one_letter_code
_entity_poly.pdbx_strand_id
1 'polypeptide(L)'
;LQSQFAWMSYVSMVAIFLFVIFFEVGPGPIPWFIVAELFSQGPRPAAIAVAGFCNWACNFIVGMCFQYIADLCGPYVFAIFAGLLLIFFLFAYFKVPETKGKSFEEIAAVFRRKKLSAKAMTELQDLRRSEEA
;
A
#
# COMPACT_ATOMS: atom_id res chain seq x y z
N LEU A 1 -17.62 -28.02 7.33
CA LEU A 1 -17.04 -27.58 8.63
C LEU A 1 -17.96 -26.60 9.34
N GLN A 2 -18.33 -25.46 8.74
CA GLN A 2 -19.32 -24.53 9.34
C GLN A 2 -20.71 -25.17 9.57
N SER A 3 -21.12 -26.12 8.71
CA SER A 3 -22.37 -26.89 8.89
C SER A 3 -22.30 -27.98 9.97
N GLN A 4 -21.10 -28.31 10.45
CA GLN A 4 -20.88 -29.35 11.46
C GLN A 4 -20.90 -28.77 12.89
N PHE A 5 -20.53 -27.50 13.04
CA PHE A 5 -20.39 -26.85 14.34
C PHE A 5 -20.94 -25.41 14.30
N ALA A 6 -22.09 -25.18 14.93
CA ALA A 6 -22.78 -23.89 14.92
C ALA A 6 -21.92 -22.72 15.44
N TRP A 7 -20.96 -22.97 16.36
CA TRP A 7 -20.06 -21.95 16.90
C TRP A 7 -19.07 -21.39 15.86
N MET A 8 -18.72 -22.16 14.83
CA MET A 8 -17.76 -21.73 13.79
C MET A 8 -18.31 -20.60 12.92
N SER A 9 -19.63 -20.55 12.71
CA SER A 9 -20.29 -19.47 11.99
C SER A 9 -20.16 -18.14 12.76
N TYR A 10 -20.35 -18.17 14.09
CA TYR A 10 -20.14 -16.99 14.93
C TYR A 10 -18.68 -16.50 14.91
N VAL A 11 -17.72 -17.43 14.95
CA VAL A 11 -16.28 -17.08 14.84
C VAL A 11 -15.98 -16.44 13.49
N SER A 12 -16.54 -16.98 12.41
CA SER A 12 -16.37 -16.43 11.05
C SER A 12 -16.97 -15.01 10.95
N MET A 13 -18.15 -14.79 11.53
CA MET A 13 -18.78 -13.46 11.59
C MET A 13 -17.90 -12.45 12.33
N VAL A 14 -17.42 -12.80 13.53
CA VAL A 14 -16.55 -11.92 14.31
C VAL A 14 -15.26 -11.61 13.54
N ALA A 15 -14.65 -12.59 12.88
CA ALA A 15 -13.44 -12.39 12.09
C ALA A 15 -13.68 -11.43 10.91
N ILE A 16 -14.80 -11.55 10.21
CA ILE A 16 -15.18 -10.64 9.12
C ILE A 16 -15.39 -9.22 9.65
N PHE A 17 -16.10 -9.05 10.77
CA PHE A 17 -16.30 -7.72 11.35
C PHE A 17 -14.99 -7.07 11.79
N LEU A 18 -14.10 -7.82 12.44
CA LEU A 18 -12.78 -7.32 12.81
C LEU A 18 -11.99 -6.89 11.57
N PHE A 19 -11.99 -7.71 10.52
CA PHE A 19 -11.35 -7.36 9.26
C PHE A 19 -11.88 -6.04 8.68
N VAL A 20 -13.20 -5.87 8.62
CA VAL A 20 -13.83 -4.63 8.12
C VAL A 20 -13.45 -3.43 8.98
N ILE A 21 -13.49 -3.55 10.32
CA ILE A 21 -13.11 -2.46 11.23
C ILE A 21 -11.66 -2.04 11.00
N PHE A 22 -10.72 -2.98 10.94
CA PHE A 22 -9.32 -2.66 10.69
C PHE A 22 -9.08 -2.07 9.30
N PHE A 23 -9.83 -2.54 8.30
CA PHE A 23 -9.78 -2.00 6.95
C PHE A 23 -10.22 -0.53 6.93
N GLU A 24 -11.37 -0.21 7.53
CA GLU A 24 -11.92 1.16 7.55
C GLU A 24 -11.09 2.14 8.39
N VAL A 25 -10.38 1.67 9.41
CA VAL A 25 -9.50 2.55 10.22
C VAL A 25 -8.21 2.93 9.48
N GLY A 26 -7.73 2.08 8.56
CA GLY A 26 -6.44 2.30 7.90
C GLY A 26 -6.54 2.26 6.37
N PRO A 27 -6.39 1.08 5.74
CA PRO A 27 -6.28 0.98 4.29
C PRO A 27 -7.48 1.50 3.48
N GLY A 28 -8.67 1.59 4.08
CA GLY A 28 -9.88 2.10 3.43
C GLY A 28 -9.76 3.60 3.07
N PRO A 29 -9.67 4.50 4.06
CA PRO A 29 -9.65 5.94 3.80
C PRO A 29 -8.26 6.49 3.44
N ILE A 30 -7.18 5.96 4.04
CA ILE A 30 -5.85 6.60 3.96
C ILE A 30 -5.36 6.82 2.52
N PRO A 31 -5.45 5.83 1.59
CA PRO A 31 -4.98 6.01 0.22
C PRO A 31 -5.66 7.15 -0.54
N TRP A 32 -6.92 7.47 -0.23
CA TRP A 32 -7.65 8.54 -0.89
C TRP A 32 -7.17 9.94 -0.49
N PHE A 33 -6.78 10.11 0.77
CA PHE A 33 -6.30 11.40 1.29
C PHE A 33 -4.81 11.60 1.08
N ILE A 34 -4.00 10.53 1.21
CA ILE A 34 -2.54 10.63 1.18
C ILE A 34 -2.01 11.15 -0.17
N VAL A 35 -2.70 10.85 -1.28
CA VAL A 35 -2.33 11.38 -2.60
C VAL A 35 -2.47 12.91 -2.65
N ALA A 36 -3.49 13.47 -1.98
CA ALA A 36 -3.63 14.92 -1.90
C ALA A 36 -2.57 15.57 -0.99
N GLU A 37 -2.14 14.86 0.06
CA GLU A 37 -1.13 15.31 1.03
C GLU A 37 0.30 15.23 0.48
N LEU A 38 0.59 14.24 -0.36
CA LEU A 38 1.93 14.01 -0.92
C LEU A 38 2.31 14.99 -2.03
N PHE A 39 1.32 15.56 -2.72
CA PHE A 39 1.53 16.39 -3.89
C PHE A 39 1.10 17.84 -3.66
N SER A 40 1.95 18.78 -4.07
CA SER A 40 1.61 20.21 -4.11
C SER A 40 0.54 20.50 -5.17
N GLN A 41 -0.06 21.69 -5.10
CA GLN A 41 -1.25 22.05 -5.91
C GLN A 41 -1.07 21.85 -7.42
N GLY A 42 0.13 22.08 -7.95
CA GLY A 42 0.42 21.92 -9.39
C GLY A 42 0.24 20.48 -9.91
N PRO A 43 1.04 19.51 -9.44
CA PRO A 43 0.94 18.12 -9.90
C PRO A 43 -0.24 17.33 -9.32
N ARG A 44 -0.91 17.82 -8.26
CA ARG A 44 -1.93 17.06 -7.53
C ARG A 44 -3.07 16.53 -8.41
N PRO A 45 -3.70 17.30 -9.32
CA PRO A 45 -4.80 16.77 -10.13
C PRO A 45 -4.37 15.57 -11.00
N ALA A 46 -3.18 15.63 -11.60
CA ALA A 46 -2.64 14.53 -12.38
C ALA A 46 -2.31 13.30 -11.50
N ALA A 47 -1.74 13.52 -10.31
CA ALA A 47 -1.46 12.45 -9.36
C ALA A 47 -2.74 11.73 -8.89
N ILE A 48 -3.79 12.49 -8.57
CA ILE A 48 -5.11 11.94 -8.20
C ILE A 48 -5.72 11.14 -9.35
N ALA A 49 -5.64 11.65 -10.59
CA ALA A 49 -6.16 10.94 -11.75
C ALA A 49 -5.47 9.59 -11.98
N VAL A 50 -4.14 9.56 -11.90
CA VAL A 50 -3.36 8.32 -12.05
C VAL A 50 -3.64 7.36 -10.90
N ALA A 51 -3.64 7.84 -9.66
CA ALA A 51 -3.94 7.01 -8.48
C ALA A 51 -5.35 6.41 -8.55
N GLY A 52 -6.34 7.23 -8.93
CA GLY A 52 -7.72 6.80 -9.14
C GLY A 52 -7.84 5.77 -10.25
N PHE A 53 -7.20 6.00 -11.40
CA PHE A 53 -7.17 5.03 -12.49
C PHE A 53 -6.57 3.69 -12.05
N CYS A 54 -5.41 3.71 -11.36
CA CYS A 54 -4.80 2.50 -10.82
C CYS A 54 -5.73 1.78 -9.84
N ASN A 55 -6.41 2.51 -8.95
CA ASN A 55 -7.37 1.93 -8.00
C ASN A 55 -8.51 1.20 -8.73
N TRP A 56 -9.17 1.87 -9.68
CA TRP A 56 -10.29 1.30 -10.42
C TRP A 56 -9.86 0.16 -11.34
N ALA A 57 -8.68 0.25 -11.97
CA ALA A 57 -8.12 -0.83 -12.77
C ALA A 57 -7.81 -2.07 -11.92
N CYS A 58 -7.19 -1.90 -10.75
CA CYS A 58 -6.95 -3.01 -9.82
C CYS A 58 -8.27 -3.61 -9.32
N ASN A 59 -9.27 -2.79 -8.99
CA ASN A 59 -10.59 -3.26 -8.59
C ASN A 59 -11.23 -4.10 -9.71
N PHE A 60 -11.19 -3.61 -10.95
CA PHE A 60 -11.70 -4.35 -12.11
C PHE A 60 -11.00 -5.70 -12.29
N ILE A 61 -9.66 -5.73 -12.25
CA ILE A 61 -8.88 -6.97 -12.38
C ILE A 61 -9.25 -7.96 -11.27
N VAL A 62 -9.29 -7.51 -10.01
CA VAL A 62 -9.66 -8.38 -8.88
C VAL A 62 -11.09 -8.87 -9.04
N GLY A 63 -12.04 -8.01 -9.36
CA GLY A 63 -13.44 -8.39 -9.57
C GLY A 63 -13.63 -9.42 -10.68
N MET A 64 -12.89 -9.28 -11.79
CA MET A 64 -12.95 -10.23 -12.91
C MET A 64 -12.23 -11.55 -12.62
N CYS A 65 -11.09 -11.51 -11.91
CA CYS A 65 -10.24 -12.67 -11.70
C CYS A 65 -10.55 -13.46 -10.42
N PHE A 66 -11.19 -12.84 -9.42
CA PHE A 66 -11.35 -13.42 -8.08
C PHE A 66 -12.01 -14.80 -8.11
N GLN A 67 -13.12 -14.95 -8.84
CA GLN A 67 -13.85 -16.23 -8.86
C GLN A 67 -12.99 -17.36 -9.44
N TYR A 68 -12.25 -17.10 -10.53
CA TYR A 68 -11.34 -18.09 -11.11
C TYR A 68 -10.23 -18.51 -10.15
N ILE A 69 -9.67 -17.57 -9.39
CA ILE A 69 -8.62 -17.85 -8.40
C ILE A 69 -9.23 -18.59 -7.20
N ALA A 70 -10.42 -18.21 -6.76
CA ALA A 70 -11.14 -18.86 -5.67
C ALA A 70 -11.50 -20.31 -6.02
N ASP A 71 -11.90 -20.59 -7.26
CA ASP A 71 -12.21 -21.94 -7.73
C ASP A 71 -10.96 -22.82 -7.78
N LEU A 72 -9.78 -22.26 -8.12
CA LEU A 72 -8.51 -22.98 -8.16
C LEU A 72 -7.91 -23.22 -6.76
N CYS A 73 -7.97 -22.22 -5.88
CA CYS A 73 -7.30 -22.24 -4.57
C CYS A 73 -8.22 -22.61 -3.40
N GLY A 74 -9.54 -22.59 -3.61
CA GLY A 74 -10.52 -22.78 -2.54
C GLY A 74 -10.30 -21.79 -1.39
N PRO A 75 -10.39 -22.23 -0.12
CA PRO A 75 -10.19 -21.37 1.05
C PRO A 75 -8.81 -20.70 1.14
N TYR A 76 -7.79 -21.23 0.45
CA TYR A 76 -6.44 -20.67 0.47
C TYR A 76 -6.32 -19.36 -0.32
N VAL A 77 -7.35 -18.96 -1.08
CA VAL A 77 -7.39 -17.65 -1.76
C VAL A 77 -7.17 -16.48 -0.79
N PHE A 78 -7.67 -16.59 0.44
CA PHE A 78 -7.46 -15.56 1.47
C PHE A 78 -6.00 -15.48 1.95
N ALA A 79 -5.21 -16.55 1.85
CA ALA A 79 -3.78 -16.52 2.18
C ALA A 79 -2.99 -15.69 1.15
N ILE A 80 -3.41 -15.69 -0.12
CA ILE A 80 -2.83 -14.84 -1.16
C ILE A 80 -3.06 -13.36 -0.81
N PHE A 81 -4.30 -13.00 -0.44
CA PHE A 81 -4.63 -11.64 -0.02
C PHE A 81 -3.91 -11.24 1.27
N ALA A 82 -3.77 -12.16 2.25
CA ALA A 82 -3.00 -11.91 3.46
C ALA A 82 -1.51 -11.63 3.15
N GLY A 83 -0.92 -12.37 2.21
CA GLY A 83 0.45 -12.12 1.74
C GLY A 83 0.60 -10.75 1.06
N LEU A 84 -0.35 -10.39 0.19
CA LEU A 84 -0.38 -9.05 -0.44
C LEU A 84 -0.53 -7.93 0.60
N LEU A 85 -1.42 -8.09 1.58
CA LEU A 85 -1.58 -7.15 2.68
C LEU A 85 -0.29 -6.98 3.48
N LEU A 86 0.44 -8.06 3.76
CA LEU A 86 1.73 -7.98 4.45
C LEU A 86 2.77 -7.22 3.61
N ILE A 87 2.85 -7.48 2.31
CA ILE A 87 3.74 -6.75 1.40
C ILE A 87 3.40 -5.26 1.39
N PHE A 88 2.12 -4.90 1.27
CA PHE A 88 1.68 -3.50 1.29
C PHE A 88 1.91 -2.84 2.64
N PHE A 89 1.73 -3.57 3.75
CA PHE A 89 2.05 -3.07 5.09
C PHE A 89 3.54 -2.75 5.22
N LEU A 90 4.43 -3.64 4.79
CA LEU A 90 5.86 -3.41 4.80
C LEU A 90 6.25 -2.24 3.88
N PHE A 91 5.66 -2.17 2.69
CA PHE A 91 5.85 -1.04 1.79
C PHE A 91 5.44 0.28 2.45
N ALA A 92 4.25 0.33 3.05
CA ALA A 92 3.76 1.51 3.74
C ALA A 92 4.71 1.91 4.88
N TYR A 93 5.10 0.95 5.72
CA TYR A 93 5.99 1.20 6.85
C TYR A 93 7.37 1.77 6.44
N PHE A 94 7.99 1.24 5.37
CA PHE A 94 9.34 1.65 4.98
C PHE A 94 9.40 2.80 3.96
N LYS A 95 8.41 2.91 3.08
CA LYS A 95 8.46 3.83 1.92
C LYS A 95 7.56 5.05 2.08
N VAL A 96 6.41 4.92 2.74
CA VAL A 96 5.45 6.02 2.88
C VAL A 96 5.86 6.92 4.05
N PRO A 97 6.16 8.20 3.81
CA PRO A 97 6.49 9.12 4.90
C PRO A 97 5.22 9.51 5.67
N GLU A 98 5.35 9.75 6.97
CA GLU A 98 4.29 10.34 7.78
C GLU A 98 3.97 11.76 7.27
N THR A 99 2.71 11.98 6.88
CA THR A 99 2.18 13.24 6.33
C THR A 99 1.40 14.06 7.36
N LYS A 100 0.96 13.44 8.48
CA LYS A 100 0.13 14.09 9.49
C LYS A 100 0.84 15.29 10.11
N GLY A 101 0.18 16.45 10.05
CA GLY A 101 0.65 17.69 10.68
C GLY A 101 1.86 18.33 10.00
N LYS A 102 2.21 17.93 8.77
CA LYS A 102 3.31 18.52 8.00
C LYS A 102 2.78 19.36 6.84
N SER A 103 3.52 20.41 6.52
CA SER A 103 3.28 21.20 5.31
C SER A 103 3.73 20.44 4.04
N PHE A 104 3.16 20.82 2.89
CA PHE A 104 3.57 20.27 1.59
C PHE A 104 5.06 20.47 1.33
N GLU A 105 5.63 21.60 1.75
CA GLU A 105 7.04 21.93 1.60
C GLU A 105 7.93 20.95 2.39
N GLU A 106 7.54 20.63 3.63
CA GLU A 106 8.26 19.67 4.49
C GLU A 106 8.20 18.25 3.92
N ILE A 107 7.04 17.84 3.39
CA ILE A 107 6.87 16.54 2.73
C ILE A 107 7.76 16.48 1.47
N ALA A 108 7.73 17.51 0.63
CA ALA A 108 8.59 17.60 -0.56
C ALA A 108 10.08 17.63 -0.20
N ALA A 109 10.46 18.27 0.91
CA ALA A 109 11.83 18.29 1.41
C ALA A 109 12.32 16.91 1.86
N VAL A 110 11.44 16.07 2.45
CA VAL A 110 11.77 14.66 2.78
C VAL A 110 12.12 13.87 1.52
N PHE A 111 11.34 14.02 0.45
CA PHE A 111 11.63 13.38 -0.84
C PHE A 111 12.92 13.91 -1.48
N ARG A 112 13.15 15.22 -1.41
CA ARG A 112 14.37 15.86 -1.95
C ARG A 112 15.64 15.45 -1.19
N ARG A 113 15.57 15.35 0.14
CA ARG A 113 16.68 14.92 1.01
C ARG A 113 17.06 13.46 0.75
N LYS A 114 16.07 12.56 0.58
CA LYS A 114 16.33 11.15 0.17
C LYS A 114 17.07 11.08 -1.17
N LYS A 115 16.68 11.90 -2.16
CA LYS A 115 17.35 11.95 -3.47
C LYS A 115 18.80 12.45 -3.40
N LEU A 116 19.06 13.49 -2.60
CA LEU A 116 20.41 14.03 -2.40
C LEU A 116 21.33 13.04 -1.67
N SER A 117 20.84 12.37 -0.62
CA SER A 117 21.60 11.36 0.11
C SER A 117 21.94 10.14 -0.76
N ALA A 118 21.00 9.70 -1.61
CA ALA A 118 21.27 8.62 -2.56
C ALA A 118 22.34 9.02 -3.60
N LYS A 119 22.23 10.22 -4.19
CA LYS A 119 23.21 10.73 -5.16
C LYS A 119 24.61 10.85 -4.57
N ALA A 120 24.72 11.39 -3.35
CA ALA A 120 26.02 11.53 -2.66
C ALA A 120 26.67 10.17 -2.36
N MET A 121 25.87 9.17 -1.98
CA MET A 121 26.35 7.81 -1.75
C MET A 121 26.90 7.17 -3.04
N THR A 122 26.20 7.36 -4.16
CA THR A 122 26.65 6.88 -5.48
C THR A 122 27.95 7.56 -5.90
N GLU A 123 28.05 8.89 -5.75
CA GLU A 123 29.27 9.64 -6.08
C GLU A 123 30.47 9.21 -5.20
N LEU A 124 30.27 8.96 -3.91
CA LEU A 124 31.30 8.42 -3.01
C LEU A 124 31.75 7.01 -3.42
N GLN A 125 30.84 6.13 -3.83
CA GLN A 125 31.20 4.80 -4.33
C GLN A 125 32.00 4.87 -5.62
N ASP A 126 31.62 5.76 -6.54
CA ASP A 126 32.34 5.95 -7.79
C ASP A 126 33.75 6.51 -7.55
N LEU A 127 33.90 7.45 -6.60
CA LEU A 127 35.21 7.97 -6.18
C LEU A 127 36.09 6.87 -5.57
N ARG A 128 35.58 6.08 -4.62
CA ARG A 128 36.34 4.97 -4.02
C ARG A 128 36.78 3.94 -5.05
N ARG A 129 35.90 3.60 -6.01
CA ARG A 129 36.23 2.69 -7.13
C ARG A 129 37.33 3.26 -8.03
N SER A 130 37.41 4.58 -8.20
CA SER A 130 38.47 5.22 -8.98
C SER A 130 39.81 5.30 -8.25
N GLU A 131 39.82 5.29 -6.91
CA GLU A 131 41.05 5.23 -6.12
C GLU A 131 41.64 3.80 -6.04
N GLU A 132 40.78 2.77 -6.18
CA GLU A 132 41.15 1.36 -6.13
C GLU A 132 41.58 0.76 -7.50
N ALA A 133 41.39 1.49 -8.60
CA ALA A 133 41.70 1.07 -9.98
C ALA A 133 43.02 1.68 -10.48
#